data_AF-A0A6G6KDV1-F1
#
_entry.id   AF-A0A6G6KDV1-F1
#
_cell.length_a   1.000
_cell.length_b   1.000
_cell.length_c   1.000
_cell.angle_alpha   90.00
_cell.angle_beta   90.00
_cell.angle_gamma   90.00
#
_symmetry.space_group_name_H-M   'P 1'
#
loop_
_entity.id
_entity.type
_entity.pdbx_description
1 polymer ?
#
loop_
_entity_poly.entity_id
_entity_poly.type
_entity_poly.pdbx_seq_one_letter_code
_entity_poly.pdbx_strand_id
1 'polypeptide(L)'
;MNSRILLIAFGALAAIWGAVAGIMSLTDKHTTTPEKVLDAMSNAPWLLDENAELSEAQRKEHLDKVITQVNLLDFDQRRDMREVDGDQEKRRRFMESLTDEEKGYFMKSTVEQHFKSVMKAFNQMSREERQKIVEQARKDMQRNQVEGQNMERLQERDEKVFQQVVDKGLGAYYEEASAETKMDLAPLMEEMQQRINGMPRHR
;
A
#
# COMPACT_ATOMS: atom_id res chain seq x y z
N MET A 1 -49.51 -17.59 15.62
CA MET A 1 -48.54 -16.83 14.80
C MET A 1 -48.80 -17.18 13.34
N ASN A 2 -49.11 -16.20 12.47
CA ASN A 2 -49.62 -16.49 11.13
C ASN A 2 -48.50 -16.97 10.19
N SER A 3 -48.55 -18.24 9.79
CA SER A 3 -47.57 -18.88 8.90
C SER A 3 -47.34 -18.10 7.59
N ARG A 4 -48.38 -17.45 7.04
CA ARG A 4 -48.25 -16.56 5.87
C ARG A 4 -47.35 -15.34 6.11
N ILE A 5 -47.39 -14.75 7.30
CA ILE A 5 -46.55 -13.59 7.65
C ILE A 5 -45.10 -14.04 7.78
N LEU A 6 -44.85 -15.23 8.35
CA LEU A 6 -43.51 -15.81 8.43
C LEU A 6 -42.93 -16.12 7.04
N LEU A 7 -43.73 -16.66 6.12
CA LEU A 7 -43.29 -16.95 4.75
C LEU A 7 -42.96 -15.68 3.96
N ILE A 8 -43.78 -14.61 4.10
CA ILE A 8 -43.50 -13.33 3.46
C ILE A 8 -42.24 -12.69 4.05
N ALA A 9 -42.08 -12.72 5.37
CA ALA A 9 -40.89 -12.19 6.04
C ALA A 9 -39.62 -12.94 5.60
N PHE A 10 -39.69 -14.28 5.51
CA PHE A 10 -38.57 -15.09 5.05
C PHE A 10 -38.23 -14.84 3.58
N GLY A 11 -39.24 -14.71 2.71
CA GLY A 11 -39.04 -14.37 1.30
C GLY A 11 -38.42 -12.99 1.10
N ALA A 12 -38.87 -11.98 1.87
CA ALA A 12 -38.29 -10.65 1.85
C ALA A 12 -36.83 -10.65 2.34
N LEU A 13 -36.54 -11.41 3.41
CA LEU A 13 -35.18 -11.55 3.94
C LEU A 13 -34.25 -12.22 2.93
N ALA A 14 -34.70 -13.31 2.29
CA ALA A 14 -33.94 -14.00 1.25
C ALA A 14 -33.69 -13.10 0.03
N ALA A 15 -34.67 -12.27 -0.36
CA ALA A 15 -34.51 -11.31 -1.45
C ALA A 15 -33.47 -10.22 -1.10
N ILE A 16 -33.49 -9.70 0.13
CA ILE A 16 -32.50 -8.72 0.60
C ILE A 16 -31.09 -9.34 0.58
N TRP A 17 -30.92 -10.53 1.15
CA TRP A 17 -29.63 -11.22 1.14
C TRP A 17 -29.16 -11.60 -0.26
N GLY A 18 -30.07 -11.99 -1.15
CA GLY A 18 -29.78 -12.24 -2.56
C GLY A 18 -29.29 -10.97 -3.28
N ALA A 19 -29.92 -9.82 -3.01
CA ALA A 19 -29.48 -8.53 -3.54
C ALA A 19 -28.10 -8.12 -2.99
N VAL A 20 -27.86 -8.29 -1.69
CA VAL A 20 -26.55 -8.02 -1.07
C VAL A 20 -25.47 -8.93 -1.67
N ALA A 21 -25.74 -10.23 -1.80
CA ALA A 21 -24.81 -11.18 -2.41
C ALA A 21 -24.53 -10.85 -3.88
N GLY A 22 -25.55 -10.45 -4.64
CA GLY A 22 -25.41 -10.00 -6.01
C GLY A 22 -24.54 -8.76 -6.13
N ILE A 23 -24.77 -7.75 -5.28
CA ILE A 23 -23.95 -6.52 -5.24
C ILE A 23 -22.51 -6.86 -4.85
N MET A 24 -22.30 -7.64 -3.79
CA MET A 24 -20.96 -8.06 -3.34
C MET A 24 -20.21 -8.81 -4.44
N SER A 25 -20.86 -9.74 -5.14
CA SER A 25 -20.24 -10.48 -6.25
C SER A 25 -19.87 -9.59 -7.44
N LEU A 26 -20.61 -8.49 -7.67
CA LEU A 26 -20.31 -7.52 -8.72
C LEU A 26 -19.17 -6.57 -8.32
N THR A 27 -19.09 -6.18 -7.05
CA THR A 27 -18.07 -5.26 -6.54
C THR A 27 -16.78 -5.97 -6.12
N ASP A 28 -16.78 -7.29 -5.95
CA ASP A 28 -15.62 -8.08 -5.52
C ASP A 28 -14.37 -7.89 -6.40
N LYS A 29 -14.56 -7.54 -7.69
CA LYS A 29 -13.46 -7.23 -8.62
C LYS A 29 -12.84 -5.84 -8.39
N HIS A 30 -13.54 -4.96 -7.68
CA HIS A 30 -13.18 -3.55 -7.50
C HIS A 30 -12.93 -3.17 -6.03
N THR A 31 -13.20 -4.06 -5.09
CA THR A 31 -12.97 -3.85 -3.66
C THR A 31 -12.15 -4.99 -3.08
N THR A 32 -11.10 -4.66 -2.33
CA THR A 32 -10.28 -5.65 -1.61
C THR A 32 -10.12 -5.22 -0.16
N THR A 33 -9.72 -6.17 0.69
CA THR A 33 -9.47 -5.94 2.11
C THR A 33 -8.04 -6.38 2.46
N PRO A 34 -7.48 -5.91 3.59
CA PRO A 34 -6.18 -6.37 4.10
C PRO A 34 -6.06 -7.91 4.10
N GLU A 35 -7.09 -8.60 4.59
CA GLU A 35 -7.11 -10.05 4.73
C GLU A 35 -7.05 -10.73 3.35
N LYS A 36 -7.82 -10.24 2.38
CA LYS A 36 -7.79 -10.76 1.00
C LYS A 36 -6.39 -10.65 0.37
N VAL A 37 -5.68 -9.54 0.63
CA VAL A 37 -4.31 -9.35 0.14
C VAL A 37 -3.35 -10.31 0.81
N LEU A 38 -3.43 -10.44 2.13
CA LEU A 38 -2.55 -11.31 2.91
C LEU A 38 -2.77 -12.79 2.57
N ASP A 39 -4.01 -13.17 2.29
CA ASP A 39 -4.34 -14.51 1.82
C ASP A 39 -3.82 -14.74 0.40
N ALA A 40 -3.87 -13.74 -0.49
CA ALA A 40 -3.25 -13.85 -1.82
C ALA A 40 -1.72 -13.96 -1.75
N MET A 41 -1.09 -13.28 -0.79
CA MET A 41 0.35 -13.37 -0.51
C MET A 41 0.74 -14.74 0.06
N SER A 42 0.03 -15.22 1.08
CA SER A 42 0.34 -16.48 1.75
C SER A 42 0.03 -17.72 0.90
N ASN A 43 -0.94 -17.62 0.00
CA ASN A 43 -1.28 -18.68 -0.97
C ASN A 43 -0.53 -18.52 -2.30
N ALA A 44 0.64 -17.88 -2.31
CA ALA A 44 1.48 -17.85 -3.50
C ALA A 44 1.85 -19.29 -3.90
N PRO A 45 1.72 -19.68 -5.18
CA PRO A 45 1.89 -21.09 -5.57
C PRO A 45 3.25 -21.68 -5.19
N TRP A 46 4.32 -20.88 -5.22
CA TRP A 46 5.68 -21.28 -4.81
C TRP A 46 5.90 -21.35 -3.28
N LEU A 47 4.96 -20.84 -2.49
CA LEU A 47 4.97 -21.01 -1.02
C LEU A 47 4.20 -22.26 -0.57
N LEU A 48 3.27 -22.73 -1.40
CA LEU A 48 2.41 -23.90 -1.11
C LEU A 48 3.07 -25.22 -1.53
N ASP A 49 3.82 -25.20 -2.63
CA ASP A 49 4.58 -26.34 -3.12
C ASP A 49 5.99 -25.90 -3.52
N GLU A 50 6.98 -26.31 -2.71
CA GLU A 50 8.39 -26.00 -2.92
C GLU A 50 8.96 -26.68 -4.19
N ASN A 51 8.27 -27.71 -4.71
CA ASN A 51 8.64 -28.41 -5.94
C ASN A 51 7.87 -27.89 -7.17
N ALA A 52 7.05 -26.85 -7.02
CA ALA A 52 6.29 -26.29 -8.13
C ALA A 52 7.24 -25.68 -9.17
N GLU A 53 7.30 -26.31 -10.36
CA GLU A 53 8.00 -25.77 -11.52
C GLU A 53 7.16 -24.68 -12.19
N LEU A 54 7.14 -23.49 -11.59
CA LEU A 54 6.48 -22.32 -12.16
C LEU A 54 7.40 -21.61 -13.14
N SER A 55 6.89 -21.32 -14.33
CA SER A 55 7.53 -20.38 -15.23
C SER A 55 7.57 -18.96 -14.65
N GLU A 56 8.52 -18.15 -15.09
CA GLU A 56 8.58 -16.72 -14.76
C GLU A 56 7.26 -15.99 -15.06
N ALA A 57 6.59 -16.37 -16.16
CA ALA A 57 5.30 -15.79 -16.54
C ALA A 57 4.21 -16.08 -15.51
N GLN A 58 4.14 -17.32 -14.98
CA GLN A 58 3.17 -17.70 -13.96
C GLN A 58 3.45 -17.01 -12.62
N ARG A 59 4.73 -16.92 -12.22
CA ARG A 59 5.12 -16.16 -11.02
C ARG A 59 4.72 -14.70 -11.16
N LYS A 60 5.01 -14.11 -12.32
CA LYS A 60 4.63 -12.73 -12.63
C LYS A 60 3.12 -12.50 -12.60
N GLU A 61 2.32 -13.40 -13.17
CA GLU A 61 0.85 -13.29 -13.16
C GLU A 61 0.30 -13.24 -11.72
N HIS A 62 0.78 -14.12 -10.84
CA HIS A 62 0.37 -14.09 -9.44
C HIS A 62 0.85 -12.82 -8.74
N LEU A 63 2.07 -12.37 -9.03
CA LEU A 63 2.61 -11.12 -8.50
C LEU A 63 1.76 -9.90 -8.92
N ASP A 64 1.35 -9.85 -10.19
CA ASP A 64 0.48 -8.78 -10.73
C ASP A 64 -0.88 -8.76 -10.04
N LYS A 65 -1.43 -9.93 -9.69
CA LYS A 65 -2.67 -10.04 -8.92
C LYS A 65 -2.50 -9.45 -7.52
N VAL A 66 -1.43 -9.80 -6.81
CA VAL A 66 -1.15 -9.25 -5.48
C VAL A 66 -0.94 -7.74 -5.54
N ILE A 67 -0.15 -7.24 -6.50
CA ILE A 67 0.09 -5.81 -6.72
C ILE A 67 -1.22 -5.06 -6.94
N THR A 68 -2.10 -5.61 -7.79
CA THR A 68 -3.40 -5.01 -8.08
C THR A 68 -4.24 -4.86 -6.80
N GLN A 69 -4.29 -5.91 -5.97
CA GLN A 69 -5.04 -5.85 -4.72
C GLN A 69 -4.40 -4.88 -3.72
N VAL A 70 -3.08 -4.89 -3.56
CA VAL A 70 -2.37 -3.90 -2.72
C VAL A 70 -2.70 -2.47 -3.17
N ASN A 71 -2.78 -2.25 -4.48
CA ASN A 71 -3.06 -0.93 -5.04
C ASN A 71 -4.51 -0.46 -4.85
N LEU A 72 -5.45 -1.38 -4.64
CA LEU A 72 -6.85 -1.07 -4.34
C LEU A 72 -7.08 -0.75 -2.85
N LEU A 73 -6.15 -1.09 -1.96
CA LEU A 73 -6.27 -0.75 -0.54
C LEU A 73 -6.10 0.75 -0.32
N ASP A 74 -6.95 1.30 0.54
CA ASP A 74 -6.84 2.67 1.04
C ASP A 74 -5.71 2.82 2.07
N PHE A 75 -5.53 4.05 2.58
CA PHE A 75 -4.44 4.37 3.50
C PHE A 75 -4.55 3.63 4.83
N ASP A 76 -5.74 3.58 5.43
CA ASP A 76 -5.97 2.94 6.72
C ASP A 76 -5.80 1.42 6.60
N GLN A 77 -6.36 0.82 5.55
CA GLN A 77 -6.21 -0.60 5.28
C GLN A 77 -4.74 -1.02 5.08
N ARG A 78 -3.93 -0.20 4.38
CA ARG A 78 -2.49 -0.46 4.25
C ARG A 78 -1.73 -0.26 5.55
N ARG A 79 -2.17 0.66 6.42
CA ARG A 79 -1.61 0.84 7.77
C ARG A 79 -1.87 -0.41 8.60
N ASP A 80 -3.11 -0.89 8.60
CA ASP A 80 -3.52 -2.04 9.39
C ASP A 80 -2.72 -3.30 8.99
N MET A 81 -2.49 -3.52 7.68
CA MET A 81 -1.60 -4.59 7.19
C MET A 81 -0.16 -4.52 7.71
N ARG A 82 0.31 -3.35 8.13
CA ARG A 82 1.67 -3.17 8.70
C ARG A 82 1.69 -3.30 10.22
N GLU A 83 0.60 -2.96 10.89
CA GLU A 83 0.55 -2.81 12.35
C GLU A 83 -0.02 -4.04 13.06
N VAL A 84 -0.83 -4.87 12.41
CA VAL A 84 -1.39 -6.08 13.01
C VAL A 84 -0.36 -7.21 13.03
N ASP A 85 0.06 -7.63 14.22
CA ASP A 85 1.18 -8.58 14.45
C ASP A 85 1.06 -9.90 13.67
N GLY A 86 -0.13 -10.50 13.59
CA GLY A 86 -0.36 -11.77 12.88
C GLY A 86 -0.21 -11.67 11.36
N ASP A 87 -0.38 -10.47 10.81
CA ASP A 87 -0.40 -10.21 9.38
C ASP A 87 1.00 -9.87 8.85
N GLN A 88 1.88 -9.38 9.72
CA GLN A 88 3.26 -9.09 9.38
C GLN A 88 4.02 -10.33 8.91
N GLU A 89 3.77 -11.49 9.52
CA GLU A 89 4.47 -12.74 9.18
C GLU A 89 4.11 -13.24 7.78
N LYS A 90 2.82 -13.22 7.41
CA LYS A 90 2.36 -13.58 6.06
C LYS A 90 3.02 -12.69 5.00
N ARG A 91 3.05 -11.39 5.25
CA ARG A 91 3.67 -10.41 4.35
C ARG A 91 5.18 -10.59 4.28
N ARG A 92 5.85 -10.81 5.41
CA ARG A 92 7.29 -11.02 5.51
C ARG A 92 7.71 -12.25 4.72
N ARG A 93 7.06 -13.39 4.95
CA ARG A 93 7.32 -14.65 4.24
C ARG A 93 7.13 -14.50 2.72
N PHE A 94 6.07 -13.82 2.30
CA PHE A 94 5.86 -13.53 0.87
C PHE A 94 7.00 -12.69 0.30
N MET A 95 7.35 -11.57 0.93
CA MET A 95 8.43 -10.69 0.44
C MET A 95 9.79 -11.39 0.42
N GLU A 96 10.09 -12.24 1.39
CA GLU A 96 11.35 -13.01 1.44
C GLU A 96 11.43 -14.07 0.33
N SER A 97 10.28 -14.62 -0.09
CA SER A 97 10.20 -15.62 -1.16
C SER A 97 10.36 -15.07 -2.58
N LEU A 98 10.35 -13.74 -2.73
CA LEU A 98 10.52 -13.07 -4.02
C LEU A 98 12.01 -12.98 -4.39
N THR A 99 12.32 -13.14 -5.67
CA THR A 99 13.64 -12.78 -6.21
C THR A 99 13.86 -11.26 -6.12
N ASP A 100 15.09 -10.81 -6.25
CA ASP A 100 15.38 -9.37 -6.18
C ASP A 100 14.72 -8.59 -7.34
N GLU A 101 14.60 -9.22 -8.51
CA GLU A 101 13.87 -8.66 -9.65
C GLU A 101 12.37 -8.53 -9.36
N GLU A 102 11.77 -9.55 -8.74
CA GLU A 102 10.35 -9.55 -8.35
C GLU A 102 10.07 -8.54 -7.24
N LYS A 103 10.96 -8.41 -6.25
CA LYS A 103 10.87 -7.37 -5.20
C LYS A 103 10.92 -5.98 -5.81
N GLY A 104 11.87 -5.74 -6.71
CA GLY A 104 11.99 -4.46 -7.41
C GLY A 104 10.75 -4.16 -8.25
N TYR A 105 10.21 -5.14 -8.96
CA TYR A 105 8.99 -5.01 -9.74
C TYR A 105 7.76 -4.72 -8.86
N PHE A 106 7.59 -5.46 -7.77
CA PHE A 106 6.53 -5.24 -6.79
C PHE A 106 6.58 -3.82 -6.23
N MET A 107 7.75 -3.41 -5.72
CA MET A 107 7.96 -2.10 -5.13
C MET A 107 7.65 -0.98 -6.12
N LYS A 108 8.21 -1.07 -7.33
CA LYS A 108 7.95 -0.11 -8.42
C LYS A 108 6.46 0.04 -8.71
N SER A 109 5.73 -1.07 -8.71
CA SER A 109 4.31 -1.10 -9.09
C SER A 109 3.37 -0.66 -7.95
N THR A 110 3.81 -0.68 -6.70
CA THR A 110 2.99 -0.28 -5.54
C THR A 110 3.30 1.13 -5.02
N VAL A 111 4.55 1.58 -5.15
CA VAL A 111 5.04 2.85 -4.58
C VAL A 111 4.40 4.05 -5.27
N GLU A 112 4.38 4.08 -6.60
CA GLU A 112 3.80 5.21 -7.34
C GLU A 112 2.32 5.42 -6.97
N GLN A 113 1.54 4.34 -7.01
CA GLN A 113 0.12 4.40 -6.67
C GLN A 113 -0.10 4.82 -5.21
N HIS A 114 0.79 4.40 -4.30
CA HIS A 114 0.75 4.83 -2.92
C HIS A 114 0.92 6.35 -2.80
N PHE A 115 1.97 6.91 -3.42
CA PHE A 115 2.21 8.35 -3.38
C PHE A 115 1.08 9.16 -4.02
N LYS A 116 0.54 8.72 -5.16
CA LYS A 116 -0.65 9.34 -5.78
C LYS A 116 -1.82 9.41 -4.82
N SER A 117 -2.08 8.30 -4.11
CA SER A 117 -3.17 8.22 -3.14
C SER A 117 -2.95 9.16 -1.94
N VAL A 118 -1.71 9.26 -1.44
CA VAL A 118 -1.35 10.20 -0.37
C VAL A 118 -1.54 11.64 -0.83
N MET A 119 -1.04 12.04 -2.00
CA MET A 119 -1.22 13.41 -2.51
C MET A 119 -2.70 13.76 -2.70
N LYS A 120 -3.50 12.81 -3.20
CA LYS A 120 -4.95 12.98 -3.31
C LYS A 120 -5.62 13.20 -1.94
N ALA A 121 -5.21 12.47 -0.91
CA ALA A 121 -5.71 12.67 0.45
C ALA A 121 -5.34 14.05 1.00
N PHE A 122 -4.08 14.50 0.83
CA PHE A 122 -3.65 15.84 1.23
C PHE A 122 -4.46 16.95 0.54
N ASN A 123 -4.76 16.79 -0.75
CA ASN A 123 -5.58 17.75 -1.50
C ASN A 123 -7.01 17.89 -0.95
N GLN A 124 -7.52 16.90 -0.21
CA GLN A 124 -8.86 16.90 0.38
C GLN A 124 -8.91 17.42 1.82
N MET A 125 -7.75 17.54 2.47
CA MET A 125 -7.63 18.03 3.85
C MET A 125 -7.79 19.56 3.93
N SER A 126 -8.11 20.07 5.12
CA SER A 126 -7.97 21.49 5.40
C SER A 126 -6.50 21.90 5.44
N ARG A 127 -6.23 23.20 5.32
CA ARG A 127 -4.88 23.72 5.43
C ARG A 127 -4.29 23.46 6.81
N GLU A 128 -5.08 23.64 7.86
CA GLU A 128 -4.69 23.41 9.24
C GLU A 128 -4.31 21.95 9.49
N GLU A 129 -5.08 21.01 8.92
CA GLU A 129 -4.78 19.57 9.01
C GLU A 129 -3.47 19.22 8.30
N ARG A 130 -3.29 19.70 7.05
CA ARG A 130 -2.04 19.51 6.30
C ARG A 130 -0.84 20.04 7.08
N GLN A 131 -0.94 21.26 7.61
CA GLN A 131 0.14 21.90 8.36
C GLN A 131 0.50 21.12 9.62
N LYS A 132 -0.50 20.65 10.37
CA LYS A 132 -0.28 19.82 11.56
C LYS A 132 0.46 18.53 11.21
N ILE A 133 0.07 17.85 10.14
CA ILE A 133 0.74 16.63 9.67
C ILE A 133 2.17 16.92 9.23
N VAL A 134 2.38 17.99 8.45
CA VAL A 134 3.71 18.43 7.99
C VAL A 134 4.62 18.73 9.17
N GLU A 135 4.13 19.50 10.15
CA GLU A 135 4.92 19.88 11.32
C GLU A 135 5.26 18.66 12.18
N GLN A 136 4.32 17.72 12.34
CA GLN A 136 4.56 16.47 13.03
C GLN A 136 5.62 15.62 12.32
N ALA A 137 5.49 15.43 11.00
CA ALA A 137 6.45 14.67 10.19
C ALA A 137 7.86 15.28 10.26
N ARG A 138 7.98 16.61 10.18
CA ARG A 138 9.26 17.31 10.36
C ARG A 138 9.86 17.10 11.74
N LYS A 139 9.04 17.22 12.80
CA LYS A 139 9.48 16.93 14.18
C LYS A 139 9.94 15.49 14.34
N ASP A 140 9.22 14.54 13.75
CA ASP A 140 9.56 13.13 13.82
C ASP A 140 10.86 12.84 13.07
N MET A 141 11.07 13.40 11.87
CA MET A 141 12.35 13.29 11.18
C MET A 141 13.50 13.86 12.03
N GLN A 142 13.31 14.99 12.70
CA GLN A 142 14.34 15.62 13.55
C GLN A 142 14.62 14.83 14.83
N ARG A 143 13.58 14.24 15.45
CA ARG A 143 13.68 13.49 16.71
C ARG A 143 14.13 12.04 16.51
N ASN A 144 13.62 11.38 15.48
CA ASN A 144 13.89 9.98 15.20
C ASN A 144 15.08 9.84 14.27
N GLN A 145 16.23 9.47 14.84
CA GLN A 145 17.27 8.79 14.07
C GLN A 145 16.74 7.50 13.43
N VAL A 146 15.62 6.92 13.88
CA VAL A 146 15.08 5.64 13.38
C VAL A 146 14.55 5.73 11.93
N GLU A 147 13.87 6.81 11.54
CA GLU A 147 13.45 6.98 10.12
C GLU A 147 14.64 7.31 9.21
N GLY A 148 15.60 8.12 9.71
CA GLY A 148 16.89 8.33 9.06
C GLY A 148 17.64 7.01 8.84
N GLN A 149 17.70 6.17 9.89
CA GLN A 149 18.28 4.82 9.83
C GLN A 149 17.51 3.90 8.88
N ASN A 150 16.19 4.01 8.75
CA ASN A 150 15.42 3.18 7.81
C ASN A 150 15.69 3.57 6.35
N MET A 151 15.81 4.86 6.06
CA MET A 151 16.18 5.35 4.72
C MET A 151 17.64 5.03 4.38
N GLU A 152 18.57 5.22 5.33
CA GLU A 152 19.98 4.81 5.19
C GLU A 152 20.11 3.30 4.98
N ARG A 153 19.44 2.47 5.79
CA ARG A 153 19.43 1.00 5.61
C ARG A 153 18.84 0.58 4.27
N LEU A 154 17.78 1.25 3.79
CA LEU A 154 17.21 0.96 2.48
C LEU A 154 18.20 1.31 1.37
N GLN A 155 18.86 2.47 1.47
CA GLN A 155 19.89 2.88 0.52
C GLN A 155 21.08 1.90 0.52
N GLU A 156 21.55 1.46 1.69
CA GLU A 156 22.64 0.49 1.83
C GLU A 156 22.28 -0.89 1.27
N ARG A 157 21.04 -1.33 1.50
CA ARG A 157 20.58 -2.67 1.08
C ARG A 157 20.25 -2.72 -0.42
N ASP A 158 19.61 -1.68 -0.94
CA ASP A 158 19.13 -1.61 -2.32
C ASP A 158 19.03 -0.16 -2.80
N GLU A 159 20.16 0.39 -3.26
CA GLU A 159 20.25 1.76 -3.76
C GLU A 159 19.27 2.02 -4.92
N LYS A 160 19.06 1.02 -5.80
CA LYS A 160 18.18 1.17 -6.96
C LYS A 160 16.73 1.33 -6.52
N VAL A 161 16.27 0.53 -5.56
CA VAL A 161 14.93 0.67 -4.99
C VAL A 161 14.81 1.99 -4.23
N PHE A 162 15.82 2.38 -3.47
CA PHE A 162 15.85 3.67 -2.78
C PHE A 162 15.64 4.84 -3.75
N GLN A 163 16.43 4.91 -4.84
CA GLN A 163 16.31 5.98 -5.84
C GLN A 163 14.90 5.98 -6.47
N GLN A 164 14.35 4.81 -6.79
CA GLN A 164 12.99 4.72 -7.35
C GLN A 164 11.92 5.26 -6.39
N VAL A 165 12.03 4.97 -5.09
CA VAL A 165 11.09 5.49 -4.08
C VAL A 165 11.16 7.01 -4.02
N VAL A 166 12.38 7.57 -4.00
CA VAL A 166 12.62 9.01 -4.01
C VAL A 166 12.04 9.66 -5.27
N ASP A 167 12.39 9.16 -6.45
CA ASP A 167 11.96 9.70 -7.73
C ASP A 167 10.44 9.67 -7.89
N LYS A 168 9.80 8.55 -7.52
CA LYS A 168 8.34 8.42 -7.61
C LYS A 168 7.62 9.28 -6.58
N GLY A 169 8.16 9.42 -5.38
CA GLY A 169 7.62 10.30 -4.35
C GLY A 169 7.68 11.78 -4.77
N LEU A 170 8.83 12.22 -5.26
CA LEU A 170 9.02 13.56 -5.81
C LEU A 170 8.09 13.80 -7.01
N GLY A 171 8.03 12.85 -7.95
CA GLY A 171 7.16 12.93 -9.12
C GLY A 171 5.69 13.12 -8.73
N ALA A 172 5.17 12.30 -7.82
CA ALA A 172 3.80 12.44 -7.33
C ALA A 172 3.55 13.79 -6.64
N TYR A 173 4.50 14.28 -5.84
CA TYR A 173 4.42 15.62 -5.26
C TYR A 173 4.31 16.71 -6.35
N TYR A 174 5.13 16.64 -7.40
CA TYR A 174 5.11 17.64 -8.46
C TYR A 174 3.91 17.52 -9.41
N GLU A 175 3.42 16.31 -9.66
CA GLU A 175 2.36 16.06 -10.64
C GLU A 175 0.95 16.09 -10.03
N GLU A 176 0.76 15.49 -8.85
CA GLU A 176 -0.57 15.20 -8.29
C GLU A 176 -1.00 16.19 -7.20
N ALA A 177 -0.06 16.82 -6.49
CA ALA A 177 -0.41 17.78 -5.45
C ALA A 177 -0.93 19.09 -6.06
N SER A 178 -1.99 19.64 -5.47
CA SER A 178 -2.51 20.96 -5.83
C SER A 178 -1.48 22.05 -5.52
N ALA A 179 -1.65 23.25 -6.07
CA ALA A 179 -0.74 24.37 -5.81
C ALA A 179 -0.65 24.70 -4.31
N GLU A 180 -1.79 24.69 -3.60
CA GLU A 180 -1.84 24.94 -2.17
C GLU A 180 -1.16 23.81 -1.38
N THR A 181 -1.46 22.55 -1.71
CA THR A 181 -0.81 21.39 -1.07
C THR A 181 0.70 21.43 -1.27
N LYS A 182 1.19 21.81 -2.46
CA LYS A 182 2.63 21.98 -2.72
C LYS A 182 3.26 23.01 -1.80
N MET A 183 2.62 24.16 -1.64
CA MET A 183 3.12 25.21 -0.75
C MET A 183 3.17 24.75 0.71
N ASP A 184 2.13 24.06 1.18
CA ASP A 184 2.08 23.56 2.56
C ASP A 184 3.10 22.44 2.81
N LEU A 185 3.34 21.56 1.83
CA LEU A 185 4.31 20.45 1.91
C LEU A 185 5.76 20.89 1.66
N ALA A 186 6.01 22.04 1.02
CA ALA A 186 7.35 22.46 0.61
C ALA A 186 8.42 22.39 1.72
N PRO A 187 8.16 22.84 2.97
CA PRO A 187 9.16 22.75 4.04
C PRO A 187 9.58 21.30 4.37
N LEU A 188 8.65 20.35 4.25
CA LEU A 188 8.96 18.93 4.45
C LEU A 188 9.82 18.39 3.30
N MET A 189 9.49 18.77 2.07
CA MET A 189 10.25 18.36 0.88
C MET A 189 11.68 18.88 0.91
N GLU A 190 11.89 20.13 1.34
CA GLU A 190 13.22 20.73 1.49
C GLU A 190 14.08 19.96 2.51
N GLU A 191 13.51 19.63 3.67
CA GLU A 191 14.22 18.83 4.69
C GLU A 191 14.57 17.42 4.19
N MET A 192 13.65 16.76 3.48
CA MET A 192 13.93 15.46 2.88
C MET A 192 15.05 15.54 1.84
N GLN A 193 15.03 16.53 0.95
CA GLN A 193 16.08 16.72 -0.05
C GLN A 193 17.45 17.02 0.59
N GLN A 194 17.49 17.83 1.65
CA GLN A 194 18.72 18.10 2.40
C GLN A 194 19.31 16.82 2.99
N ARG A 195 18.46 15.94 3.56
CA ARG A 195 18.90 14.64 4.09
C ARG A 195 19.41 13.72 2.99
N ILE A 196 18.68 13.59 1.89
CA ILE A 196 19.08 12.74 0.74
C ILE A 196 20.42 13.20 0.17
N ASN A 197 20.62 14.51 0.04
CA ASN A 197 21.88 15.07 -0.43
C ASN A 197 23.02 14.92 0.58
N GLY A 198 22.71 14.84 1.87
CA GLY A 198 23.66 14.61 2.94
C GLY A 198 24.07 13.14 3.14
N MET A 199 23.32 12.19 2.57
CA MET A 199 23.64 10.76 2.70
C MET A 199 24.90 10.39 1.90
N PRO A 200 25.79 9.54 2.45
CA PRO A 200 26.98 9.08 1.74
C PRO A 200 26.59 8.39 0.43
N ARG A 201 27.17 8.83 -0.69
CA ARG A 201 27.10 8.08 -1.95
C ARG A 201 28.21 7.05 -1.95
N HIS A 202 27.89 5.77 -1.79
CA HIS A 202 28.84 4.70 -2.03
C HIS A 202 29.12 4.64 -3.54
N ARG A 203 30.37 4.93 -3.91
CA ARG A 203 30.88 4.76 -5.27
C ARG A 203 31.43 3.36 -5.45
#